data_AF-X6EYY0-F1
#
_entry.id   AF-X6EYY0-F1
#
_cell.length_a   1.000
_cell.length_b   1.000
_cell.length_c   1.000
_cell.angle_alpha   90.00
_cell.angle_beta   90.00
_cell.angle_gamma   90.00
#
_symmetry.space_group_name_H-M   'P 1'
#
loop_
_entity.id
_entity.type
_entity.pdbx_description
1 polymer ?
#
loop_
_entity_poly.entity_id
_entity_poly.type
_entity_poly.pdbx_seq_one_letter_code
_entity_poly.pdbx_strand_id
1 'polypeptide(L)'
;MIELYRTETTNYRDNLRSAAPVLWVVLRPTASEHPYEIVTVTADPAEGEAFTDAGNDLVGIVPMPSTIVDVIGHFIAEHHVERPFVKRRREPGGRSLPTAVTDMRVQDE
;
A
#
# COMPACT_ATOMS: atom_id res chain seq x y z
N MET A 1 2.68 4.63 20.20
CA MET A 1 1.22 4.69 19.95
C MET A 1 1.00 4.17 18.53
N ILE A 2 -0.06 3.41 18.27
CA ILE A 2 -0.40 2.92 16.93
C ILE A 2 -1.64 3.69 16.49
N GLU A 3 -1.61 4.26 15.30
CA GLU A 3 -2.74 4.98 14.69
C GLU A 3 -3.43 4.06 13.68
N LEU A 4 -4.77 4.11 13.64
CA LEU A 4 -5.56 3.27 12.76
C LEU A 4 -6.42 4.12 11.83
N TYR A 5 -6.34 3.83 10.53
CA TYR A 5 -7.02 4.58 9.48
C TYR A 5 -8.07 3.71 8.78
N ARG A 6 -9.27 4.26 8.57
CA ARG A 6 -10.40 3.52 7.96
C ARG A 6 -10.07 3.01 6.56
N THR A 7 -9.26 3.76 5.82
CA THR A 7 -8.79 3.44 4.46
C THR A 7 -7.88 2.22 4.41
N GLU A 8 -7.25 1.85 5.53
CA GLU A 8 -6.26 0.77 5.63
C GLU A 8 -6.83 -0.49 6.28
N THR A 9 -8.12 -0.48 6.64
CA THR A 9 -8.79 -1.64 7.29
C THR A 9 -8.67 -2.95 6.51
N THR A 10 -8.54 -2.90 5.18
CA THR A 10 -8.24 -4.07 4.36
C THR A 10 -6.87 -4.67 4.71
N ASN A 11 -5.83 -3.84 4.80
CA ASN A 11 -4.46 -4.27 5.06
C ASN A 11 -4.33 -4.83 6.48
N TYR A 12 -4.96 -4.17 7.47
CA TYR A 12 -4.99 -4.68 8.84
C TYR A 12 -5.66 -6.06 8.92
N ARG A 13 -6.81 -6.23 8.25
CA ARG A 13 -7.55 -7.50 8.22
C ARG A 13 -6.72 -8.61 7.57
N ASP A 14 -6.03 -8.30 6.48
CA ASP A 14 -5.21 -9.28 5.79
C ASP A 14 -3.98 -9.67 6.64
N ASN A 15 -3.38 -8.72 7.34
CA ASN A 15 -2.35 -8.98 8.35
C ASN A 15 -2.88 -9.90 9.48
N LEU A 16 -4.06 -9.60 10.04
CA LEU A 16 -4.69 -10.43 11.08
C LEU A 16 -5.10 -11.84 10.61
N ARG A 17 -5.33 -12.04 9.30
CA ARG A 17 -5.63 -13.35 8.71
C ARG A 17 -4.38 -14.17 8.40
N SER A 18 -3.19 -13.58 8.48
CA SER A 18 -1.94 -14.30 8.32
C SER A 18 -1.73 -15.30 9.46
N ALA A 19 -0.86 -16.28 9.24
CA ALA A 19 -0.53 -17.27 10.28
C ALA A 19 0.18 -16.66 11.50
N ALA A 20 0.81 -15.49 11.32
CA ALA A 20 1.56 -14.78 12.36
C ALA A 20 1.42 -13.27 12.13
N PRO A 21 0.39 -12.62 12.71
CA PRO A 21 0.22 -11.18 12.58
C PRO A 21 1.35 -10.43 13.27
N VAL A 22 1.79 -9.35 12.64
CA VAL A 22 2.96 -8.58 13.11
C VAL A 22 2.70 -7.07 13.10
N LEU A 23 3.43 -6.38 13.97
CA LEU A 23 3.63 -4.95 13.93
C LEU A 23 4.96 -4.63 13.29
N TRP A 24 4.97 -3.56 12.50
CA TRP A 24 6.16 -3.00 11.88
C TRP A 24 6.61 -1.80 12.69
N VAL A 25 7.84 -1.83 13.18
CA VAL A 25 8.44 -0.78 13.99
C VAL A 25 9.55 -0.13 13.18
N VAL A 26 9.38 1.15 12.87
CA VAL A 26 10.36 1.92 12.10
C VAL A 26 11.18 2.75 13.07
N LEU A 27 12.50 2.55 13.02
CA LEU A 27 13.47 3.19 13.89
C LEU A 27 14.42 4.05 13.06
N ARG A 28 14.67 5.27 13.50
CA ARG A 28 15.65 6.15 12.87
C ARG A 28 16.90 6.26 13.74
N PRO A 29 18.10 6.00 13.19
CA PRO A 29 19.34 6.25 13.91
C PRO A 29 19.46 7.72 14.31
N THR A 30 19.90 7.99 15.53
CA THR A 30 20.18 9.35 16.00
C THR A 30 21.60 9.45 16.56
N ALA A 31 22.15 10.65 16.61
CA ALA A 31 23.46 10.93 17.21
C ALA A 31 23.40 11.23 18.72
N SER A 32 22.28 10.89 19.38
CA SER A 32 22.07 11.15 20.81
C SER A 32 22.50 9.96 21.69
N GLU A 33 22.37 10.09 23.01
CA GLU A 33 22.59 8.98 23.95
C GLU A 33 21.67 7.78 23.67
N HIS A 34 20.47 8.02 23.14
CA HIS A 34 19.58 6.99 22.66
C HIS A 34 19.78 6.80 21.15
N PRO A 35 20.41 5.69 20.70
CA PRO A 35 20.87 5.55 19.33
C PRO A 35 19.74 5.46 18.29
N TYR A 36 18.49 5.30 18.73
CA TYR A 36 17.31 5.22 17.87
C TYR A 36 16.13 5.99 18.43
N GLU A 37 15.37 6.61 17.55
CA GLU A 37 14.02 7.12 17.81
C GLU A 37 12.99 6.28 17.06
N ILE A 38 11.79 6.12 17.64
CA ILE A 38 10.67 5.46 16.95
C ILE A 38 10.03 6.47 16.02
N VAL A 39 10.10 6.20 14.71
CA VAL A 39 9.44 7.02 13.69
C VAL A 39 7.95 6.71 13.65
N THR A 40 7.62 5.42 13.53
CA THR A 40 6.24 4.94 13.53
C THR A 40 6.16 3.48 13.96
N VAL A 41 4.98 3.07 14.41
CA VAL A 41 4.60 1.67 14.60
C VAL A 41 3.29 1.45 13.87
N THR A 42 3.28 0.55 12.89
CA THR A 42 2.11 0.29 12.04
C THR A 42 1.72 -1.18 12.02
N ALA A 43 0.42 -1.42 11.87
CA ALA A 43 -0.16 -2.74 11.62
C ALA A 43 -0.43 -2.98 10.12
N ASP A 44 -0.15 -2.00 9.26
CA ASP A 44 -0.21 -2.13 7.80
C ASP A 44 1.15 -2.64 7.26
N PRO A 45 1.23 -3.87 6.72
CA PRO A 45 2.46 -4.35 6.12
C PRO A 45 2.93 -3.51 4.92
N ALA A 46 2.01 -2.94 4.13
CA ALA A 46 2.37 -2.14 2.96
C ALA A 46 3.02 -0.80 3.36
N GLU A 47 2.56 -0.20 4.46
CA GLU A 47 3.20 0.99 5.03
C GLU A 47 4.59 0.63 5.58
N GLY A 48 4.71 -0.48 6.33
CA GLY A 48 5.99 -0.96 6.86
C GLY A 48 7.04 -1.25 5.79
N GLU A 49 6.63 -1.91 4.70
CA GLU A 49 7.47 -2.18 3.53
C GLU A 49 7.94 -0.89 2.83
N ALA A 50 7.09 0.14 2.75
CA ALA A 50 7.49 1.42 2.14
C ALA A 50 8.69 2.08 2.87
N PHE A 51 8.88 1.80 4.16
CA PHE A 51 10.04 2.28 4.92
C PHE A 51 11.31 1.47 4.68
N THR A 52 11.24 0.23 4.18
CA THR A 52 12.45 -0.54 3.88
C THR A 52 13.21 0.03 2.67
N ASP A 53 12.51 0.68 1.75
CA ASP A 53 13.09 1.25 0.53
C ASP A 53 13.74 2.64 0.74
N ALA A 54 13.50 3.28 1.89
CA ALA A 54 13.97 4.65 2.18
C ALA A 54 15.45 4.74 2.59
N GLY A 55 16.11 3.61 2.87
CA GLY A 55 17.56 3.49 3.07
C GLY A 55 18.15 4.08 4.36
N ASN A 56 17.43 4.95 5.07
CA ASN A 56 17.89 5.62 6.29
C ASN A 56 17.28 5.07 7.58
N ASP A 57 16.20 4.30 7.49
CA ASP A 57 15.46 3.79 8.64
C ASP A 57 15.68 2.28 8.80
N LEU A 58 15.77 1.83 10.05
CA LEU A 58 15.78 0.42 10.43
C LEU A 58 14.34 -0.04 10.66
N VAL A 59 13.93 -1.09 9.96
CA VAL A 59 12.59 -1.65 10.07
C VAL A 59 12.64 -2.98 10.81
N GLY A 60 11.94 -3.04 11.94
CA GLY A 60 11.79 -4.24 12.76
C GLY A 60 10.38 -4.82 12.66
N ILE A 61 10.28 -6.15 12.80
CA ILE A 61 9.01 -6.87 12.85
C ILE A 61 8.82 -7.43 14.26
N VAL A 62 7.67 -7.16 14.87
CA VAL A 62 7.32 -7.59 16.23
C VAL A 62 6.04 -8.43 16.16
N PRO A 63 5.99 -9.64 16.75
CA PRO A 63 4.75 -10.40 16.86
C PRO A 63 3.65 -9.57 17.53
N MET A 64 2.46 -9.55 16.92
CA MET A 64 1.37 -8.71 17.41
C MET A 64 0.83 -9.26 18.74
N PRO A 65 0.88 -8.49 19.84
CA PRO A 65 0.29 -8.92 21.11
C PRO A 65 -1.23 -9.12 20.97
N SER A 66 -1.80 -10.08 21.68
CA SER A 66 -3.23 -10.41 21.58
C SER A 66 -4.14 -9.20 21.85
N THR A 67 -3.77 -8.34 22.80
CA THR A 67 -4.50 -7.10 23.10
C THR A 67 -4.57 -6.14 21.91
N ILE A 68 -3.51 -6.08 21.09
CA ILE A 68 -3.47 -5.26 19.88
C ILE A 68 -4.29 -5.91 18.76
N VAL A 69 -4.24 -7.24 18.64
CA VAL A 69 -5.12 -8.00 17.72
C VAL A 69 -6.58 -7.69 18.01
N ASP A 70 -6.98 -7.71 19.28
CA ASP A 70 -8.37 -7.45 19.69
C ASP A 70 -8.80 -6.02 19.35
N VAL A 71 -7.96 -5.01 19.64
CA VAL A 71 -8.23 -3.60 19.35
C VAL A 71 -8.37 -3.36 17.84
N ILE A 72 -7.45 -3.89 17.05
CA ILE A 72 -7.49 -3.76 15.58
C ILE A 72 -8.69 -4.51 15.02
N GLY A 73 -8.99 -5.70 15.55
CA GLY A 73 -10.16 -6.50 15.18
C GLY A 73 -11.47 -5.74 15.41
N HIS A 74 -11.60 -5.06 16.56
CA HIS A 74 -12.76 -4.21 16.84
C HIS A 74 -12.85 -3.02 15.88
N PHE A 75 -11.73 -2.34 15.64
CA PHE A 75 -11.66 -1.21 14.70
C PHE A 75 -12.07 -1.63 13.27
N ILE A 76 -11.62 -2.79 12.81
CA ILE A 76 -12.01 -3.37 11.52
C ILE A 76 -13.52 -3.65 11.53
N ALA A 77 -14.06 -4.29 12.57
CA ALA A 77 -15.47 -4.62 12.65
C ALA A 77 -16.38 -3.36 12.58
N GLU A 78 -15.93 -2.25 13.18
CA GLU A 78 -16.69 -0.98 13.19
C GLU A 78 -16.56 -0.20 11.88
N HIS A 79 -15.42 -0.27 11.20
CA HIS A 79 -15.10 0.67 10.11
C HIS A 79 -14.83 0.04 8.75
N HIS A 80 -14.64 -1.27 8.68
CA HIS A 80 -14.35 -1.92 7.41
C HIS A 80 -15.60 -2.00 6.54
N VAL A 81 -15.52 -1.38 5.37
CA VAL A 81 -16.53 -1.49 4.32
C VAL A 81 -15.91 -2.25 3.16
N GLU A 82 -16.49 -3.39 2.81
CA GLU A 82 -16.05 -4.18 1.66
C GLU A 82 -16.33 -3.38 0.38
N ARG A 83 -15.27 -2.89 -0.26
CA ARG A 83 -15.36 -2.13 -1.51
C ARG A 83 -15.06 -3.07 -2.68
N PRO A 84 -15.98 -3.25 -3.64
CA PRO A 84 -15.68 -4.02 -4.84
C PRO A 84 -14.56 -3.32 -5.62
N PHE A 85 -13.50 -4.06 -5.94
CA PHE A 85 -12.37 -3.53 -6.69
C PHE A 85 -12.80 -3.20 -8.13
N VAL A 86 -12.93 -1.91 -8.45
CA VAL A 86 -13.15 -1.46 -9.83
C VAL A 86 -11.79 -1.29 -10.50
N LYS A 87 -11.40 -2.28 -11.31
CA LYS A 87 -10.21 -2.21 -12.17
C LYS A 87 -10.32 -0.96 -13.07
N ARG A 88 -9.46 0.05 -12.87
CA ARG A 88 -9.38 1.20 -13.80
C ARG A 88 -9.03 0.67 -15.18
N ARG A 89 -9.98 0.74 -16.10
CA ARG A 89 -9.74 0.49 -17.53
C ARG A 89 -8.89 1.65 -18.04
N ARG A 90 -7.62 1.41 -18.35
CA ARG A 90 -6.81 2.38 -19.12
C ARG A 90 -7.47 2.53 -20.48
N GLU A 91 -7.85 3.75 -20.85
CA GLU A 91 -8.22 4.05 -22.22
C GLU A 91 -6.98 3.90 -23.11
N PRO A 92 -7.03 3.09 -24.18
CA PRO A 92 -5.94 3.03 -25.14
C PRO A 92 -5.86 4.40 -25.82
N GLY A 93 -4.74 5.11 -25.63
CA GLY A 93 -4.49 6.39 -26.27
C GLY A 93 -4.60 6.24 -27.79
N GLY A 94 -5.66 6.81 -28.37
CA GLY A 94 -5.87 6.89 -29.80
C GLY A 94 -4.82 7.78 -30.45
N ARG A 95 -3.75 7.17 -30.95
CA ARG A 95 -2.79 7.83 -31.84
C ARG A 95 -3.41 7.79 -33.25
N SER A 96 -4.18 8.81 -33.61
CA SER A 96 -4.58 9.02 -35.00
C SER A 96 -3.33 9.47 -35.78
N LEU A 97 -2.81 8.60 -36.64
CA LEU A 97 -1.84 9.00 -37.67
C LEU A 97 -2.65 9.49 -38.88
N PRO A 98 -2.29 10.61 -39.52
CA PRO A 98 -2.97 11.04 -40.74
C PRO A 98 -2.67 10.05 -41.87
N THR A 99 -3.71 9.39 -42.39
CA THR A 99 -3.65 8.59 -43.60
C THR A 99 -3.24 9.47 -44.78
N ALA A 100 -2.07 9.20 -45.34
CA ALA A 100 -1.69 9.73 -46.64
C ALA A 100 -2.70 9.26 -47.69
N VAL A 101 -3.35 10.21 -48.35
CA VAL A 101 -4.23 9.97 -49.50
C VAL A 101 -3.31 9.76 -50.71
N THR A 102 -3.18 8.53 -51.19
CA THR A 102 -2.63 8.27 -52.53
C THR A 102 -3.80 8.18 -53.49
N ASP A 103 -4.01 9.26 -54.23
CA ASP A 103 -4.86 9.36 -55.41
C ASP A 103 -4.04 8.85 -56.60
N MET A 104 -4.43 7.74 -57.23
CA MET A 104 -4.10 7.47 -58.63
C MET A 104 -5.19 6.62 -59.26
N ARG A 105 -5.95 7.31 -60.11
CA ARG A 105 -7.06 6.85 -60.94
C ARG A 105 -6.67 5.71 -61.86
N VAL A 106 -7.57 4.74 -61.97
CA VAL A 106 -7.71 3.84 -63.11
C VAL A 106 -8.40 4.62 -64.23
N GLN A 107 -7.78 4.67 -65.41
CA GLN A 107 -8.47 4.85 -66.67
C GLN A 107 -7.97 3.75 -67.60
N ASP A 108 -8.84 2.78 -67.86
CA ASP A 108 -8.86 1.99 -69.08
C ASP A 108 -9.22 2.93 -70.24
N GLU A 109 -8.37 2.97 -71.27
CA GLU A 109 -8.67 2.72 -72.70
C GLU A 109 -7.41 2.96 -73.56
#